data_AF-A0A812NQ42-F1
#
_entry.id   AF-A0A812NQ42-F1
#
_cell.length_a   1.000
_cell.length_b   1.000
_cell.length_c   1.000
_cell.angle_alpha   90.00
_cell.angle_beta   90.00
_cell.angle_gamma   90.00
#
_symmetry.space_group_name_H-M   'P 1'
#
loop_
_entity.id
_entity.type
_entity.pdbx_description
1 polymer ?
#
loop_
_entity_poly.entity_id
_entity_poly.type
_entity_poly.pdbx_seq_one_letter_code
_entity_poly.pdbx_strand_id
1 'polypeptide(L)'
;MADVAASSGRQDVVVLKNGLKFPKASFGLQIYGDDVAQQLTETALSLGYRNFFASVLAGNQKGFAKGFQASGVPREEVFICGSVVSNRARGFKSAYKATKKGCQENLEEFKAGGITYVDMIMLDYPGPNCDSIKGQWQAFEEMLAAGQTKSLAVSNFSPDQLDCLLSNSSLTPPMVNQLPFSISYAEPNILEENSNRGVTRRFPSSPFVRGSGLFC
;
A
#
# COMPACT_ATOMS: atom_id res chain seq x y z
N MET A 1 25.00 33.73 4.38
CA MET A 1 23.87 33.06 3.69
C MET A 1 24.47 31.90 2.92
N ALA A 2 24.45 30.70 3.49
CA ALA A 2 24.91 29.51 2.80
C ALA A 2 23.73 28.98 2.00
N ASP A 3 23.92 28.94 0.69
CA ASP A 3 23.01 28.39 -0.30
C ASP A 3 22.86 26.89 -0.01
N VAL A 4 21.74 26.50 0.60
CA VAL A 4 21.37 25.08 0.70
C VAL A 4 20.82 24.71 -0.67
N ALA A 5 21.75 24.40 -1.59
CA ALA A 5 21.40 23.70 -2.82
C ALA A 5 20.67 22.42 -2.39
N ALA A 6 19.36 22.39 -2.64
CA ALA A 6 18.55 21.19 -2.48
C ALA A 6 19.21 20.11 -3.33
N SER A 7 19.93 19.19 -2.68
CA SER A 7 20.32 17.96 -3.32
C SER A 7 19.03 17.34 -3.82
N SER A 8 18.93 17.08 -5.12
CA SER A 8 17.81 16.36 -5.69
C SER A 8 17.87 14.94 -5.12
N GLY A 9 17.27 14.78 -3.93
CA GLY A 9 17.31 13.58 -3.10
C GLY A 9 16.61 12.45 -3.82
N ARG A 10 17.32 11.79 -4.73
CA ARG A 10 16.81 10.64 -5.45
C ARG A 10 16.69 9.51 -4.43
N GLN A 11 15.45 9.19 -4.03
CA GLN A 11 15.19 8.03 -3.19
C GLN A 11 15.69 6.77 -3.93
N ASP A 12 16.32 5.86 -3.19
CA ASP A 12 16.64 4.54 -3.71
C ASP A 12 15.38 3.84 -4.24
N VAL A 13 15.49 3.20 -5.40
CA VAL A 13 14.37 2.52 -6.07
C VAL A 13 14.66 1.03 -6.21
N VAL A 14 13.64 0.21 -6.02
CA VAL A 14 13.60 -1.19 -6.41
C VAL A 14 12.68 -1.33 -7.63
N VAL A 15 13.09 -2.11 -8.62
CA VAL A 15 12.22 -2.46 -9.75
C VAL A 15 11.48 -3.74 -9.38
N LEU A 16 10.15 -3.65 -9.29
CA LEU A 16 9.29 -4.80 -9.04
C LEU A 16 9.26 -5.72 -10.26
N LYS A 17 8.80 -6.97 -10.10
CA LYS A 17 8.74 -7.94 -11.20
C LYS A 17 7.94 -7.47 -12.42
N ASN A 18 6.91 -6.65 -12.21
CA ASN A 18 6.12 -6.04 -13.27
C ASN A 18 6.78 -4.78 -13.90
N GLY A 19 8.05 -4.49 -13.56
CA GLY A 19 8.79 -3.34 -14.06
C GLY A 19 8.51 -2.02 -13.34
N LEU A 20 7.57 -1.99 -12.39
CA LEU A 20 7.21 -0.78 -11.67
C LEU A 20 8.35 -0.34 -10.74
N LYS A 21 8.71 0.94 -10.82
CA LYS A 21 9.69 1.58 -9.93
C LYS A 21 9.07 1.85 -8.57
N PHE A 22 9.61 1.23 -7.52
CA PHE A 22 9.13 1.32 -6.15
C PHE A 22 10.19 1.97 -5.26
N PRO A 23 10.01 3.21 -4.78
CA PRO A 23 10.98 3.84 -3.87
C PRO A 23 11.05 3.10 -2.53
N LYS A 24 12.26 2.82 -2.04
CA LYS A 24 12.47 2.00 -0.83
C LYS A 24 11.92 2.64 0.43
N ALA A 25 12.06 3.95 0.57
CA ALA A 25 11.62 4.70 1.73
C ALA A 25 10.21 5.25 1.50
N SER A 26 9.28 4.89 2.38
CA SER A 26 7.89 5.36 2.29
C SER A 26 7.47 6.09 3.55
N PHE A 27 6.73 7.19 3.35
CA PHE A 27 6.02 7.90 4.39
C PHE A 27 4.65 7.25 4.60
N GLY A 28 4.44 6.59 5.74
CA GLY A 28 3.15 6.01 6.10
C GLY A 28 2.34 6.97 6.95
N LEU A 29 1.13 7.31 6.50
CA LEU A 29 0.22 8.09 7.32
C LEU A 29 -0.27 7.25 8.50
N GLN A 30 -0.38 7.92 9.66
CA GLN A 30 -0.81 7.30 10.91
C GLN A 30 -2.20 7.83 11.29
N ILE A 31 -2.73 7.37 12.42
CA ILE A 31 -4.10 7.73 12.86
C ILE A 31 -4.09 9.16 13.42
N TYR A 32 -4.59 10.09 12.62
CA TYR A 32 -4.84 11.49 12.95
C TYR A 32 -5.84 12.07 11.93
N GLY A 33 -6.43 13.23 12.23
CA GLY A 33 -7.42 13.87 11.37
C GLY A 33 -6.84 14.41 10.06
N ASP A 34 -7.73 14.70 9.10
CA ASP A 34 -7.37 15.15 7.75
C ASP A 34 -6.49 16.40 7.72
N ASP A 35 -6.71 17.37 8.62
CA ASP A 35 -5.92 18.61 8.66
C ASP A 35 -4.44 18.32 8.99
N VAL A 36 -4.20 17.39 9.92
CA VAL A 36 -2.85 16.93 10.29
C VAL A 36 -2.25 16.11 9.15
N ALA A 37 -3.06 15.26 8.52
CA ALA A 37 -2.63 14.47 7.37
C ALA A 37 -2.19 15.35 6.19
N GLN A 38 -2.92 16.43 5.93
CA GLN A 38 -2.56 17.41 4.92
C GLN A 38 -1.20 18.06 5.23
N GLN A 39 -1.03 18.63 6.42
CA GLN A 39 0.22 19.28 6.83
C GLN A 39 1.44 18.35 6.78
N LEU A 40 1.28 17.12 7.25
CA LEU A 40 2.34 16.11 7.22
C LEU A 40 2.66 15.66 5.79
N THR A 41 1.66 15.59 4.91
CA THR A 41 1.87 15.25 3.50
C THR A 41 2.65 16.34 2.78
N GLU A 42 2.27 17.62 2.97
CA GLU A 42 2.99 18.77 2.42
C GLU A 42 4.44 18.79 2.91
N THR A 43 4.66 18.57 4.21
CA THR A 43 5.99 18.52 4.82
C THR A 43 6.82 17.36 4.26
N ALA A 44 6.25 16.16 4.14
CA ALA A 44 6.96 15.02 3.58
C ALA A 44 7.36 15.26 2.12
N LEU A 45 6.47 15.84 1.30
CA LEU A 45 6.76 16.18 -0.09
C LEU A 45 7.85 17.24 -0.20
N SER A 46 7.84 18.26 0.66
CA SER A 46 8.88 19.31 0.69
C SER A 46 10.25 18.77 1.14
N LEU A 47 10.26 17.73 1.97
CA LEU A 47 11.47 17.01 2.40
C LEU A 47 11.97 15.99 1.35
N GLY A 48 11.28 15.84 0.22
CA GLY A 48 11.72 14.96 -0.87
C GLY A 48 11.16 13.53 -0.81
N TYR A 49 10.20 13.23 0.07
CA TYR A 49 9.50 11.94 0.01
C TYR A 49 8.69 11.84 -1.28
N ARG A 50 8.76 10.67 -1.93
CA ARG A 50 8.03 10.37 -3.16
C ARG A 50 7.30 9.04 -3.11
N ASN A 51 7.27 8.35 -1.97
CA ASN A 51 6.47 7.13 -1.78
C ASN A 51 5.62 7.23 -0.52
N PHE A 52 4.32 7.09 -0.66
CA PHE A 52 3.34 7.26 0.41
C PHE A 52 2.49 6.02 0.60
N PHE A 53 2.25 5.66 1.86
CA PHE A 53 1.29 4.63 2.24
C PHE A 53 0.13 5.27 3.00
N ALA A 54 -1.05 5.25 2.39
CA ALA A 54 -2.28 5.85 2.90
C ALA A 54 -3.30 4.75 3.21
N SER A 55 -3.06 4.00 4.29
CA SER A 55 -3.92 2.89 4.71
C SER A 55 -5.33 3.37 5.05
N VAL A 56 -6.35 2.61 4.62
CA VAL A 56 -7.76 2.87 4.98
C VAL A 56 -7.99 2.85 6.50
N LEU A 57 -7.12 2.17 7.25
CA LEU A 57 -7.18 2.15 8.72
C LEU A 57 -6.77 3.47 9.36
N ALA A 58 -5.97 4.30 8.67
CA ALA A 58 -5.64 5.65 9.13
C ALA A 58 -6.83 6.62 8.96
N GLY A 59 -7.72 6.35 7.99
CA GLY A 59 -8.96 7.10 7.78
C GLY A 59 -8.77 8.57 7.37
N ASN A 60 -7.64 8.91 6.74
CA ASN A 60 -7.26 10.29 6.42
C ASN A 60 -6.77 10.48 4.96
N GLN A 61 -7.30 9.66 4.05
CA GLN A 61 -7.02 9.70 2.62
C GLN A 61 -7.33 11.07 2.01
N LYS A 62 -8.41 11.71 2.47
CA LYS A 62 -8.82 13.03 2.00
C LYS A 62 -7.81 14.11 2.36
N GLY A 63 -7.32 14.11 3.60
CA GLY A 63 -6.26 15.00 4.06
C GLY A 63 -4.97 14.79 3.29
N PHE A 64 -4.57 13.53 3.10
CA PHE A 64 -3.43 13.20 2.22
C PHE A 64 -3.62 13.76 0.80
N ALA A 65 -4.79 13.54 0.19
CA ALA A 65 -5.06 13.98 -1.17
C ALA A 65 -5.00 15.51 -1.31
N LYS A 66 -5.57 16.25 -0.35
CA LYS A 66 -5.48 17.72 -0.29
C LYS A 66 -4.03 18.19 -0.16
N GLY A 67 -3.23 17.57 0.71
CA GLY A 67 -1.82 17.92 0.87
C GLY A 67 -0.99 17.64 -0.37
N PHE A 68 -1.26 16.52 -1.05
CA PHE A 68 -0.66 16.24 -2.37
C PHE A 68 -1.03 17.33 -3.38
N GLN A 69 -2.31 17.69 -3.51
CA GLN A 69 -2.76 18.73 -4.44
C GLN A 69 -2.10 20.08 -4.14
N ALA A 70 -2.05 20.47 -2.86
CA ALA A 70 -1.46 21.73 -2.40
C ALA A 70 0.05 21.81 -2.66
N SER A 71 0.75 20.66 -2.66
CA SER A 71 2.20 20.60 -2.90
C SER A 71 2.62 21.03 -4.31
N GLY A 72 1.71 20.93 -5.29
CA GLY A 72 2.02 21.15 -6.71
C GLY A 72 2.97 20.13 -7.33
N VAL A 73 3.35 19.05 -6.62
CA VAL A 73 4.24 18.00 -7.15
C VAL A 73 3.50 17.22 -8.24
N PRO A 74 4.13 16.97 -9.41
CA PRO A 74 3.50 16.19 -10.47
C PRO A 74 3.10 14.79 -10.01
N ARG A 75 1.93 14.30 -10.43
CA ARG A 75 1.38 13.02 -9.99
C ARG A 75 2.30 11.84 -10.33
N GLU A 76 3.00 11.91 -11.45
CA GLU A 76 3.95 10.90 -11.92
C GLU A 76 5.22 10.79 -11.08
N GLU A 77 5.55 11.81 -10.28
CA GLU A 77 6.70 11.78 -9.38
C GLU A 77 6.40 11.08 -8.05
N VAL A 78 5.11 10.91 -7.70
CA VAL A 78 4.69 10.36 -6.41
C VAL A 78 4.15 8.94 -6.59
N PHE A 79 4.72 7.99 -5.85
CA PHE A 79 4.19 6.65 -5.70
C PHE A 79 3.16 6.64 -4.55
N ILE A 80 1.90 6.34 -4.88
CA ILE A 80 0.82 6.27 -3.89
C ILE A 80 0.38 4.82 -3.72
N CYS A 81 0.45 4.33 -2.47
CA CYS A 81 -0.07 3.03 -2.08
C CYS A 81 -1.29 3.20 -1.16
N GLY A 82 -2.47 2.82 -1.66
CA GLY A 82 -3.70 2.72 -0.85
C GLY A 82 -3.89 1.31 -0.29
N SER A 83 -4.87 1.13 0.59
CA SER A 83 -5.23 -0.20 1.09
C SER A 83 -6.74 -0.42 1.20
N VAL A 84 -7.14 -1.69 1.29
CA VAL A 84 -8.51 -2.12 1.56
C VAL A 84 -8.50 -3.17 2.66
N VAL A 85 -9.48 -3.09 3.57
CA VAL A 85 -9.71 -4.06 4.64
C VAL A 85 -11.08 -4.69 4.46
N SER A 86 -11.11 -5.99 4.22
CA SER A 86 -12.33 -6.78 4.08
C SER A 86 -12.20 -8.19 4.67
N ASN A 87 -11.21 -8.40 5.54
CA ASN A 87 -10.83 -9.68 6.13
C ASN A 87 -11.91 -10.38 6.98
N ARG A 88 -13.01 -9.70 7.30
CA ARG A 88 -14.15 -10.30 8.00
C ARG A 88 -15.19 -10.91 7.05
N ALA A 89 -15.15 -10.58 5.76
CA ALA A 89 -16.07 -11.10 4.77
C ALA A 89 -15.79 -12.59 4.49
N ARG A 90 -16.84 -13.41 4.48
CA ARG A 90 -16.74 -14.87 4.34
C ARG A 90 -17.29 -15.33 2.99
N GLY A 91 -16.51 -16.17 2.33
CA GLY A 91 -16.81 -16.73 1.02
C GLY A 91 -16.60 -15.73 -0.11
N PHE A 92 -16.43 -16.26 -1.31
CA PHE A 92 -16.04 -15.51 -2.51
C PHE A 92 -16.90 -14.27 -2.75
N LYS A 93 -18.24 -14.46 -2.83
CA LYS A 93 -19.17 -13.40 -3.23
C LYS A 93 -19.22 -12.24 -2.23
N SER A 94 -19.14 -12.53 -0.93
CA SER A 94 -19.16 -11.50 0.11
C SER A 94 -17.86 -10.72 0.13
N ALA A 95 -16.73 -11.43 0.09
CA ALA A 95 -15.40 -10.84 0.06
C ALA A 95 -15.18 -9.97 -1.18
N TYR A 96 -15.59 -10.44 -2.36
CA TYR A 96 -15.58 -9.66 -3.60
C TYR A 96 -16.34 -8.35 -3.48
N LYS A 97 -17.60 -8.40 -3.02
CA LYS A 97 -18.43 -7.20 -2.88
C LYS A 97 -17.84 -6.20 -1.88
N ALA A 98 -17.37 -6.70 -0.74
CA ALA A 98 -16.78 -5.86 0.31
C ALA A 98 -15.49 -5.19 -0.18
N THR A 99 -14.60 -5.95 -0.82
CA THR A 99 -13.35 -5.39 -1.35
C THR A 99 -13.62 -4.40 -2.47
N LYS A 100 -14.51 -4.73 -3.43
CA LYS A 100 -14.85 -3.82 -4.53
C LYS A 100 -15.41 -2.49 -4.03
N LYS A 101 -16.28 -2.54 -3.01
CA LYS A 101 -16.78 -1.34 -2.33
C LYS A 101 -15.64 -0.55 -1.68
N GLY A 102 -14.75 -1.23 -0.95
CA GLY A 102 -13.59 -0.59 -0.33
C GLY A 102 -12.65 0.09 -1.33
N CYS A 103 -12.39 -0.53 -2.49
CA CYS A 103 -11.62 0.10 -3.57
C CYS A 103 -12.28 1.40 -4.06
N GLN A 104 -13.61 1.38 -4.24
CA GLN A 104 -14.37 2.55 -4.71
C GLN A 104 -14.35 3.68 -3.68
N GLU A 105 -14.61 3.38 -2.41
CA GLU A 105 -14.58 4.36 -1.32
C GLU A 105 -13.17 4.96 -1.17
N ASN A 106 -12.13 4.13 -1.22
CA ASN A 106 -10.75 4.59 -1.11
C ASN A 106 -10.34 5.54 -2.25
N LEU A 107 -10.69 5.21 -3.50
CA LEU A 107 -10.46 6.12 -4.63
C LEU A 107 -11.29 7.39 -4.54
N GLU A 108 -12.52 7.32 -4.03
CA GLU A 108 -13.38 8.50 -3.89
C GLU A 108 -12.76 9.53 -2.94
N GLU A 109 -12.20 9.09 -1.81
CA GLU A 109 -11.50 10.00 -0.90
C GLU A 109 -10.26 10.64 -1.55
N PHE A 110 -9.51 9.88 -2.36
CA PHE A 110 -8.36 10.39 -3.11
C PHE A 110 -8.72 11.44 -4.18
N LYS A 111 -9.94 11.40 -4.73
CA LYS A 111 -10.40 12.41 -5.71
C LYS A 111 -10.47 13.82 -5.12
N ALA A 112 -10.55 13.96 -3.79
CA ALA A 112 -10.51 15.28 -3.14
C ALA A 112 -9.23 16.08 -3.47
N GLY A 113 -8.15 15.39 -3.88
CA GLY A 113 -6.89 15.99 -4.34
C GLY A 113 -6.60 15.77 -5.83
N GLY A 114 -7.61 15.40 -6.63
CA GLY A 114 -7.43 15.12 -8.06
C GLY A 114 -6.70 13.81 -8.38
N ILE A 115 -6.51 12.92 -7.40
CA ILE A 115 -5.88 11.62 -7.60
C ILE A 115 -6.94 10.64 -8.14
N THR A 116 -6.79 10.22 -9.40
CA THR A 116 -7.74 9.31 -10.07
C THR A 116 -7.30 7.86 -10.11
N TYR A 117 -6.03 7.58 -9.75
CA TYR A 117 -5.45 6.25 -9.67
C TYR A 117 -4.39 6.18 -8.56
N VAL A 118 -4.14 4.98 -8.04
CA VAL A 118 -3.01 4.69 -7.13
C VAL A 118 -1.94 3.86 -7.85
N ASP A 119 -0.67 3.97 -7.47
CA ASP A 119 0.38 3.17 -8.11
C ASP A 119 0.33 1.71 -7.63
N MET A 120 -0.18 1.49 -6.41
CA MET A 120 -0.38 0.18 -5.84
C MET A 120 -1.59 0.19 -4.91
N ILE A 121 -2.39 -0.89 -4.95
CA ILE A 121 -3.44 -1.14 -3.98
C ILE A 121 -3.09 -2.39 -3.18
N MET A 122 -3.28 -2.33 -1.87
CA MET A 122 -2.87 -3.38 -0.93
C MET A 122 -4.07 -3.97 -0.19
N LEU A 123 -4.17 -5.31 -0.13
CA LEU A 123 -5.06 -5.97 0.82
C LEU A 123 -4.37 -5.98 2.17
N ASP A 124 -4.83 -5.16 3.13
CA ASP A 124 -4.19 -5.01 4.44
C ASP A 124 -4.20 -6.31 5.24
N TYR A 125 -5.22 -7.16 5.04
CA TYR A 125 -5.33 -8.45 5.70
C TYR A 125 -6.00 -9.50 4.80
N PRO A 126 -5.57 -10.78 4.90
CA PRO A 126 -6.19 -11.88 4.17
C PRO A 126 -7.61 -12.17 4.68
N GLY A 127 -8.48 -12.62 3.79
CA GLY A 127 -9.76 -13.22 4.14
C GLY A 127 -9.60 -14.48 5.00
N PRO A 128 -10.68 -14.93 5.66
CA PRO A 128 -10.60 -16.01 6.65
C PRO A 128 -10.30 -17.39 6.05
N ASN A 129 -10.40 -17.55 4.73
CA ASN A 129 -10.06 -18.77 4.01
C ASN A 129 -9.75 -18.45 2.53
N CYS A 130 -9.27 -19.46 1.81
CA CYS A 130 -8.87 -19.36 0.41
C CYS A 130 -9.97 -18.82 -0.52
N ASP A 131 -11.22 -19.24 -0.32
CA ASP A 131 -12.36 -18.78 -1.12
C ASP A 131 -12.64 -17.28 -0.92
N SER A 132 -12.52 -16.82 0.33
CA SER A 132 -12.64 -15.40 0.66
C SER A 132 -11.48 -14.59 0.08
N ILE A 133 -10.24 -15.08 0.21
CA ILE A 133 -9.04 -14.45 -0.38
C ILE A 133 -9.20 -14.28 -1.90
N LYS A 134 -9.66 -15.32 -2.60
CA LYS A 134 -9.93 -15.26 -4.04
C LYS A 134 -11.02 -14.25 -4.39
N GLY A 135 -12.07 -14.14 -3.57
CA GLY A 135 -13.08 -13.09 -3.71
C GLY A 135 -12.49 -11.69 -3.57
N GLN A 136 -11.64 -11.46 -2.57
CA GLN A 136 -10.94 -10.18 -2.41
C GLN A 136 -10.07 -9.87 -3.64
N TRP A 137 -9.29 -10.86 -4.09
CA TRP A 137 -8.35 -10.69 -5.20
C TRP A 137 -9.07 -10.40 -6.52
N GLN A 138 -10.20 -11.04 -6.78
CA GLN A 138 -11.02 -10.75 -7.97
C GLN A 138 -11.41 -9.27 -8.08
N ALA A 139 -11.71 -8.60 -6.96
CA ALA A 139 -12.02 -7.17 -6.96
C ALA A 139 -10.78 -6.32 -7.30
N PHE A 140 -9.59 -6.76 -6.86
CA PHE A 140 -8.32 -6.10 -7.17
C PHE A 140 -7.92 -6.29 -8.64
N GLU A 141 -8.12 -7.48 -9.22
CA GLU A 141 -7.94 -7.74 -10.65
C GLU A 141 -8.81 -6.80 -11.50
N GLU A 142 -10.08 -6.60 -11.10
CA GLU A 142 -10.97 -5.64 -11.80
C GLU A 142 -10.47 -4.19 -11.71
N MET A 143 -9.96 -3.77 -10.54
CA MET A 143 -9.38 -2.43 -10.36
C MET A 143 -8.12 -2.23 -11.20
N LEU A 144 -7.28 -3.27 -11.31
CA LEU A 144 -6.09 -3.29 -12.17
C LEU A 144 -6.49 -3.21 -13.65
N ALA A 145 -7.45 -4.04 -14.08
CA ALA A 145 -7.96 -4.05 -15.46
C ALA A 145 -8.62 -2.71 -15.85
N ALA A 146 -9.24 -2.01 -14.89
CA ALA A 146 -9.81 -0.68 -15.08
C ALA A 146 -8.75 0.45 -15.11
N GLY A 147 -7.47 0.14 -14.91
CA GLY A 147 -6.39 1.14 -14.87
C GLY A 147 -6.40 2.05 -13.64
N GLN A 148 -7.18 1.71 -12.61
CA GLN A 148 -7.29 2.49 -11.38
C GLN A 148 -6.16 2.20 -10.40
N THR A 149 -5.44 1.10 -10.61
CA THR A 149 -4.15 0.80 -9.98
C THR A 149 -3.17 0.28 -11.03
N LYS A 150 -1.86 0.42 -10.78
CA LYS A 150 -0.80 -0.15 -11.65
C LYS A 150 -0.25 -1.48 -11.12
N SER A 151 -0.51 -1.79 -9.86
CA SER A 151 0.07 -2.95 -9.17
C SER A 151 -0.79 -3.42 -8.02
N LEU A 152 -0.73 -4.71 -7.72
CA LEU A 152 -1.44 -5.35 -6.63
C LEU A 152 -0.45 -5.80 -5.55
N ALA A 153 -0.83 -5.61 -4.30
CA ALA A 153 -0.05 -6.02 -3.14
C ALA A 153 -0.94 -6.61 -2.05
N VAL A 154 -0.28 -7.26 -1.11
CA VAL A 154 -0.89 -7.80 0.11
C VAL A 154 -0.09 -7.34 1.33
N SER A 155 -0.70 -7.43 2.50
CA SER A 155 -0.04 -7.26 3.79
C SER A 155 -0.52 -8.33 4.76
N ASN A 156 0.39 -8.80 5.62
CA ASN A 156 0.09 -9.79 6.65
C ASN A 156 -0.35 -11.16 6.10
N PHE A 157 0.09 -11.53 4.89
CA PHE A 157 -0.20 -12.85 4.31
C PHE A 157 0.88 -13.85 4.72
N SER A 158 0.44 -15.03 5.18
CA SER A 158 1.28 -16.20 5.35
C SER A 158 1.59 -16.88 4.01
N PRO A 159 2.58 -17.79 3.94
CA PRO A 159 2.88 -18.57 2.74
C PRO A 159 1.67 -19.31 2.18
N ASP A 160 0.90 -20.02 3.03
CA ASP A 160 -0.29 -20.76 2.61
C ASP A 160 -1.38 -19.84 2.01
N GLN A 161 -1.49 -18.62 2.54
CA GLN A 161 -2.42 -17.62 2.03
C GLN A 161 -1.96 -16.99 0.71
N LEU A 162 -0.65 -16.87 0.50
CA LEU A 162 -0.09 -16.49 -0.80
C LEU A 162 -0.32 -17.61 -1.82
N ASP A 163 -0.17 -18.87 -1.43
CA ASP A 163 -0.37 -20.02 -2.31
C ASP A 163 -1.82 -20.10 -2.82
N CYS A 164 -2.80 -19.65 -2.04
CA CYS A 164 -4.17 -19.48 -2.49
C CYS A 164 -4.34 -18.59 -3.73
N LEU A 165 -3.44 -17.62 -3.92
CA LEU A 165 -3.42 -16.73 -5.09
C LEU A 165 -2.49 -17.30 -6.16
N LEU A 166 -1.28 -17.70 -5.76
CA LEU A 166 -0.21 -18.11 -6.68
C LEU A 166 -0.43 -19.48 -7.33
N SER A 167 -1.28 -20.33 -6.76
CA SER A 167 -1.62 -21.63 -7.36
C SER A 167 -2.38 -21.47 -8.69
N ASN A 168 -2.98 -20.31 -8.95
CA ASN A 168 -3.65 -20.01 -10.21
C ASN A 168 -2.80 -19.02 -11.02
N SER A 169 -2.09 -19.54 -12.02
CA SER A 169 -1.22 -18.74 -12.89
C SER A 169 -1.95 -17.70 -13.76
N SER A 170 -3.29 -17.77 -13.83
CA SER A 170 -4.09 -16.75 -14.51
C SER A 170 -4.35 -15.50 -13.66
N LEU A 171 -4.10 -15.56 -12.34
CA LEU A 171 -4.18 -14.39 -11.46
C LEU A 171 -2.89 -13.58 -11.53
N THR A 172 -3.02 -12.26 -11.48
CA THR A 172 -1.89 -11.36 -11.32
C THR A 172 -1.25 -11.64 -9.96
N PRO A 173 0.04 -12.01 -9.89
CA PRO A 173 0.69 -12.26 -8.61
C PRO A 173 0.82 -10.96 -7.80
N PRO A 174 0.72 -11.01 -6.46
CA PRO A 174 1.05 -9.86 -5.63
C PRO A 174 2.51 -9.46 -5.82
N MET A 175 2.77 -8.19 -6.11
CA MET A 175 4.13 -7.68 -6.28
C MET A 175 4.84 -7.49 -4.95
N VAL A 176 4.08 -7.16 -3.90
CA VAL A 176 4.60 -6.87 -2.56
C VAL A 176 3.77 -7.60 -1.50
N ASN A 177 4.44 -8.15 -0.49
CA ASN A 177 3.83 -8.57 0.78
C ASN A 177 4.45 -7.73 1.90
N GLN A 178 3.67 -6.81 2.48
CA GLN A 178 4.09 -5.99 3.61
C GLN A 178 3.92 -6.77 4.91
N LEU A 179 5.02 -6.99 5.64
CA LEU A 179 5.03 -7.80 6.85
C LEU A 179 5.48 -6.98 8.07
N PRO A 180 4.95 -7.26 9.27
CA PRO A 180 5.46 -6.67 10.50
C PRO A 180 6.96 -6.97 10.65
N PHE A 181 7.74 -5.94 10.89
CA PHE A 181 9.17 -6.06 11.14
C PHE A 181 9.64 -4.95 12.06
N SER A 182 10.47 -5.31 13.02
CA SER A 182 11.15 -4.37 13.90
C SER A 182 12.46 -5.01 14.38
N ILE A 183 13.33 -4.21 15.00
CA ILE A 183 14.58 -4.72 15.58
C ILE A 183 14.33 -5.89 16.55
N SER A 184 13.18 -5.89 17.25
CA SER A 184 12.81 -6.92 18.22
C SER A 184 11.94 -8.04 17.64
N TYR A 185 11.51 -7.93 16.38
CA TYR A 185 10.62 -8.90 15.74
C TYR A 185 10.94 -9.06 14.26
N ALA A 186 11.45 -10.23 13.91
CA ALA A 186 11.63 -10.68 12.55
C ALA A 186 11.24 -12.16 12.48
N GLU A 187 10.32 -12.50 11.58
CA GLU A 187 9.93 -13.88 11.27
C GLU A 187 10.81 -14.39 10.11
N PRO A 188 11.92 -15.11 10.37
CA PRO A 188 12.92 -15.42 9.34
C PRO A 188 12.36 -16.27 8.19
N ASN A 189 11.48 -17.23 8.49
CA ASN A 189 10.97 -18.19 7.50
C ASN A 189 10.06 -17.51 6.47
N ILE A 190 9.18 -16.60 6.91
CA ILE A 190 8.24 -15.89 6.02
C ILE A 190 9.00 -15.00 5.02
N LEU A 191 10.15 -14.44 5.42
CA LEU A 191 10.96 -13.61 4.51
C LEU A 191 11.58 -14.42 3.38
N GLU A 192 12.05 -15.62 3.66
CA GLU A 192 12.62 -16.53 2.64
C GLU A 192 11.50 -17.05 1.72
N GLU A 193 10.36 -17.44 2.29
CA GLU A 193 9.23 -18.00 1.55
C GLU A 193 8.59 -17.00 0.58
N ASN A 194 8.52 -15.72 0.94
CA ASN A 194 8.08 -14.66 0.03
C ASN A 194 9.05 -14.51 -1.14
N SER A 195 10.36 -14.57 -0.89
CA SER A 195 11.38 -14.48 -1.95
C SER A 195 11.36 -15.67 -2.89
N ASN A 196 11.11 -16.88 -2.39
CA ASN A 196 10.98 -18.08 -3.23
C ASN A 196 9.75 -18.02 -4.16
N ARG A 197 8.69 -17.33 -3.72
CA ARG A 197 7.51 -17.00 -4.55
C ARG A 197 7.73 -15.75 -5.41
N GLY A 198 8.88 -15.10 -5.22
CA GLY A 198 9.30 -13.82 -5.77
C GLY A 198 8.26 -12.71 -5.62
N VAL A 199 7.67 -12.64 -4.43
CA VAL A 199 6.94 -11.48 -3.95
C VAL A 199 7.96 -10.56 -3.27
N THR A 200 8.04 -9.29 -3.68
CA THR A 200 8.96 -8.34 -3.07
C THR A 200 8.54 -8.07 -1.62
N ARG A 201 9.52 -8.02 -0.73
CA ARG A 201 9.29 -7.75 0.69
C ARG A 201 9.23 -6.24 0.93
N ARG A 202 8.30 -5.83 1.78
CA ARG A 202 8.25 -4.46 2.31
C ARG A 202 8.09 -4.50 3.82
N PHE A 203 8.85 -3.67 4.51
CA PHE A 203 8.71 -3.45 5.94
C PHE A 203 7.87 -2.18 6.18
N PRO A 204 7.08 -2.13 7.27
CA PRO A 204 6.27 -0.96 7.59
C PRO A 204 7.14 0.27 7.85
N SER A 205 6.54 1.44 7.71
CA SER A 205 7.19 2.74 7.93
C SER A 205 7.61 3.00 9.39
N SER A 206 7.26 2.10 10.31
CA SER A 206 7.68 2.11 11.73
C SER A 206 8.75 1.04 12.01
N PRO A 207 10.03 1.23 11.63
CA PRO A 207 11.11 0.29 11.96
C PRO A 207 11.47 0.30 13.46
N PHE A 208 11.00 1.32 14.19
CA PHE A 208 11.11 1.44 15.63
C PHE A 208 9.88 0.82 16.31
N VAL A 209 10.12 -0.07 17.26
CA VAL A 209 9.07 -0.72 18.06
C VAL A 209 8.18 0.36 18.68
N ARG A 210 6.91 0.43 18.26
CA ARG A 210 5.89 1.16 19.00
C ARG A 210 5.57 0.36 20.25
N GLY A 211 5.58 1.02 21.42
CA GLY A 211 4.92 0.47 22.59
C GLY A 211 3.48 0.13 22.22
N SER A 212 3.10 -1.15 22.39
CA SER A 212 1.76 -1.71 22.18
C SER A 212 1.14 -1.53 20.78
N GLY A 213 1.44 -2.47 19.88
CA GLY A 213 0.36 -3.31 19.31
C GLY A 213 -0.32 -2.92 17.98
N LEU A 214 0.07 -1.86 17.28
CA LEU A 214 -0.39 -1.66 15.90
C LEU A 214 0.77 -1.43 14.94
N PHE A 215 0.92 -2.35 13.99
CA PHE A 215 1.76 -2.19 12.80
C PHE A 215 0.89 -1.60 11.69
N CYS A 216 1.04 -0.29 11.45
CA CYS A 216 0.59 0.39 10.23
C CYS A 216 1.80 1.05 9.58
#